data_AF-A0A3M1PJT8-F1
#
_entry.id   AF-A0A3M1PJT8-F1
#
_cell.length_a   1.000
_cell.length_b   1.000
_cell.length_c   1.000
_cell.angle_alpha   90.00
_cell.angle_beta   90.00
_cell.angle_gamma   90.00
#
_symmetry.space_group_name_H-M   'P 1'
#
loop_
_entity.id
_entity.type
_entity.pdbx_description
1 polymer ?
#
loop_
_entity_poly.entity_id
_entity_poly.type
_entity_poly.pdbx_seq_one_letter_code
_entity_poly.pdbx_strand_id
1 'polypeptide(L)' 'MQDTVEVLCPYCGQRNEIFIDYSAGQHQSYVEDCQVCCRSWRVIVVLTEEEPMVNVQSIDD' A
#
# COMPACT_ATOMS: atom_id res chain seq x y z
N MET A 1 -3.04 10.29 15.48
CA MET A 1 -3.78 9.14 14.94
C MET A 1 -2.96 8.65 13.76
N GLN A 2 -2.56 7.38 13.73
CA GLN A 2 -1.91 6.80 12.56
C GLN A 2 -3.02 6.10 11.79
N ASP A 3 -3.24 6.51 10.54
CA ASP A 3 -4.22 5.84 9.68
C ASP A 3 -3.50 4.71 8.95
N THR A 4 -3.99 3.50 9.16
CA THR A 4 -3.51 2.30 8.48
C THR A 4 -4.64 1.66 7.69
N VAL A 5 -4.27 0.92 6.64
CA VAL A 5 -5.21 0.14 5.83
C VAL A 5 -4.70 -1.29 5.68
N GLU A 6 -5.62 -2.26 5.75
CA GLU A 6 -5.30 -3.64 5.45
C GLU A 6 -5.42 -3.90 3.94
N VAL A 7 -4.39 -4.52 3.37
CA VAL A 7 -4.38 -4.98 1.97
C VAL A 7 -4.06 -6.47 1.90
N LEU A 8 -4.31 -7.08 0.74
CA LEU A 8 -3.87 -8.45 0.44
C LEU A 8 -2.65 -8.44 -0.46
N CYS A 9 -1.69 -9.30 -0.14
CA CYS A 9 -0.51 -9.51 -0.96
C CYS A 9 -0.86 -9.97 -2.37
N PRO A 10 -0.44 -9.26 -3.45
CA PRO A 10 -0.62 -9.73 -4.83
C PRO A 10 0.14 -11.04 -5.13
N TYR A 11 1.09 -11.45 -4.29
CA TYR A 11 1.85 -12.70 -4.46
C TYR A 11 1.31 -13.87 -3.63
N CYS A 12 1.22 -13.71 -2.31
CA CYS A 12 0.89 -14.82 -1.40
C CYS A 12 -0.53 -14.73 -0.78
N GLY A 13 -1.28 -13.66 -1.08
CA GLY A 13 -2.63 -13.43 -0.54
C GLY A 13 -2.70 -13.08 0.95
N GLN A 14 -1.59 -12.93 1.65
CA GLN A 14 -1.58 -12.60 3.09
C GLN A 14 -1.97 -11.15 3.35
N ARG A 15 -2.63 -10.91 4.49
CA ARG A 15 -2.98 -9.56 4.96
C ARG A 15 -1.73 -8.83 5.42
N ASN A 16 -1.59 -7.59 4.98
CA ASN A 16 -0.55 -6.67 5.45
C ASN A 16 -1.20 -5.34 5.79
N GLU A 17 -0.66 -4.67 6.79
CA GLU A 17 -1.05 -3.32 7.19
C GLU A 17 -0.12 -2.31 6.51
N ILE A 18 -0.69 -1.26 5.91
CA ILE A 18 0.08 -0.18 5.28
C ILE A 18 -0.25 1.15 5.95
N PHE A 19 0.77 1.96 6.20
CA PHE A 19 0.64 3.31 6.75
C PHE A 19 0.31 4.33 5.66
N ILE A 20 -0.62 5.24 5.96
CA ILE A 20 -0.97 6.37 5.10
C ILE A 20 -0.20 7.61 5.56
N ASP A 21 0.76 8.06 4.74
CA ASP A 21 1.49 9.30 4.98
C ASP A 21 0.82 10.49 4.28
N TYR A 22 0.04 11.28 5.02
CA TYR A 22 -0.63 12.47 4.46
C TYR A 22 0.34 13.61 4.07
N SER A 23 1.61 13.54 4.47
CA SER A 23 2.61 14.56 4.16
C SER A 23 3.31 14.35 2.82
N ALA A 24 3.25 13.12 2.26
CA ALA A 24 3.92 12.74 1.02
C ALA A 24 3.19 13.19 -0.27
N GLY A 25 2.16 14.04 -0.15
CA GLY A 25 1.37 14.56 -1.27
C GLY A 25 0.13 13.71 -1.60
N GLN A 26 -0.72 14.23 -2.49
CA GLN A 26 -2.02 13.61 -2.81
C GLN A 26 -1.90 12.28 -3.59
N HIS A 27 -0.86 12.12 -4.41
CA HIS A 27 -0.63 10.92 -5.20
C HIS A 27 0.74 10.35 -4.84
N GLN A 28 0.76 9.13 -4.32
CA GLN A 28 1.95 8.47 -3.83
C GLN A 28 2.10 7.12 -4.52
N SER A 29 3.33 6.77 -4.89
CA SER A 29 3.68 5.46 -5.42
C SER A 29 5.01 5.06 -4.83
N TYR A 30 5.02 3.99 -4.05
CA TYR A 30 6.22 3.49 -3.38
C TYR A 30 6.26 1.97 -3.41
N VAL A 31 7.43 1.42 -3.11
CA VAL A 31 7.66 -0.04 -3.04
C VAL A 31 7.74 -0.42 -1.56
N GLU A 32 7.06 -1.51 -1.23
CA GLU A 32 7.00 -2.12 0.09
C GLU A 32 7.23 -3.63 -0.09
N ASP A 33 7.71 -4.30 0.95
CA ASP A 33 7.85 -5.75 0.95
C ASP A 33 6.72 -6.39 1.75
N CYS A 34 6.18 -7.49 1.24
CA CYS A 34 5.25 -8.29 2.03
C CYS A 34 5.93 -8.81 3.31
N GLN A 35 5.34 -8.54 4.46
CA GLN A 35 5.84 -8.95 5.78
C GLN A 35 5.88 -10.48 5.99
N VAL A 36 5.25 -11.24 5.08
CA VAL A 36 5.18 -12.71 5.16
C VAL A 36 6.06 -13.40 4.11
N CYS A 37 5.93 -13.03 2.83
CA CYS A 37 6.65 -13.69 1.75
C CYS A 37 7.87 -12.92 1.21
N CYS A 38 8.16 -11.74 1.79
CA CYS A 38 9.30 -10.88 1.44
C CYS A 38 9.40 -10.51 -0.05
N ARG A 39 8.27 -10.54 -0.77
CA ARG A 39 8.21 -10.09 -2.16
C ARG A 39 7.82 -8.63 -2.20
N SER A 40 8.62 -7.87 -2.92
CA SER A 40 8.38 -6.46 -3.18
C SER A 40 7.14 -6.28 -4.04
N TRP A 41 6.30 -5.32 -3.68
CA TRP A 41 5.13 -4.91 -4.43
C TRP A 41 5.11 -3.39 -4.56
N ARG A 42 4.24 -2.85 -5.41
CA ARG A 42 4.01 -1.40 -5.50
C ARG A 42 2.70 -1.07 -4.81
N VAL A 43 2.76 -0.06 -3.95
CA VAL A 43 1.61 0.56 -3.29
C VAL A 43 1.35 1.91 -3.96
N ILE A 44 0.10 2.14 -4.33
CA ILE A 44 -0.37 3.40 -4.89
C ILE A 44 -1.43 3.95 -3.93
N VAL A 45 -1.20 5.15 -3.42
CA VAL A 45 -2.12 5.85 -2.52
C VAL A 45 -2.60 7.14 -3.20
N VAL A 46 -3.91 7.35 -3.18
CA VAL A 46 -4.55 8.60 -3.61
C VAL A 46 -5.35 9.15 -2.44
N LEU A 47 -4.93 10.31 -1.93
CA LEU A 47 -5.63 11.02 -0.87
C LEU A 47 -6.77 11.82 -1.50
N THR A 48 -8.01 11.47 -1.14
CA THR A 48 -9.22 12.19 -1.54
C THR A 48 -9.77 13.00 -0.37
N GLU A 49 -10.81 13.81 -0.61
CA GLU A 49 -11.49 14.55 0.47
C GLU A 49 -12.36 13.65 1.35
N GLU A 50 -12.72 12.44 0.88
CA GLU A 50 -13.55 11.48 1.62
C GLU A 50 -12.68 10.48 2.39
N GLU A 51 -12.01 9.59 1.67
CA GLU A 51 -11.16 8.53 2.23
C GLU A 51 -9.94 8.27 1.33
N PRO A 52 -8.79 7.83 1.89
CA PRO A 52 -7.64 7.45 1.10
C PRO A 52 -7.94 6.18 0.27
N MET A 53 -7.68 6.25 -1.04
CA MET A 53 -7.76 5.08 -1.92
C MET A 53 -6.40 4.40 -2.02
N VAL A 54 -6.36 3.09 -1.75
CA VAL A 54 -5.12 2.31 -1.81
C VAL A 54 -5.25 1.16 -2.79
N ASN A 55 -4.27 1.04 -3.68
CA ASN A 55 -4.13 -0.06 -4.64
C ASN A 55 -2.76 -0.69 -4.51
N VAL A 56 -2.69 -2.02 -4.64
CA VAL A 56 -1.44 -2.78 -4.60
C VAL A 56 -1.31 -3.65 -5.84
N GLN A 57 -0.10 -3.70 -6.39
CA GLN A 57 0.21 -4.49 -7.59
C GLN A 57 1.58 -5.16 -7.47
N SER A 58 1.74 -6.32 -8.10
CA SER A 58 3.04 -6.95 -8.30
C SER A 58 3.93 -6.06 -9.18
N ILE A 59 5.25 -6.14 -9.01
CA ILE A 59 6.22 -5.34 -9.78
C ILE A 59 7.07 -6.18 -10.75
N ASP A 60 6.85 -7.49 -10.78
CA ASP A 60 7.70 -8.46 -11.50
C ASP A 60 7.32 -8.62 -13.00
N ASP A 61 6.81 -7.57 -13.66
CA ASP A 61 6.58 -7.58 -15.13
C ASP A 61 7.83 -7.13 -15.91
#